data_AF-A0A7C8Z5U6-F1
#
_entry.id   AF-A0A7C8Z5U6-F1
#
_cell.length_a   1.000
_cell.length_b   1.000
_cell.length_c   1.000
_cell.angle_alpha   90.00
_cell.angle_beta   90.00
_cell.angle_gamma   90.00
#
_symmetry.space_group_name_H-M   'P 1'
#
loop_
_entity.id
_entity.type
_entity.pdbx_description
1 polymer ?
#
loop_
_entity_poly.entity_id
_entity_poly.type
_entity_poly.pdbx_seq_one_letter_code
_entity_poly.pdbx_strand_id
1 'polypeptide(L)'
;MALLNFNPAVNLNSCSLNKTFLNPLRIQWRPMQSQGIGVKPLLVEAKMRKRANSRTESPKIRNRRLRKKYTGTPTKPRLSVFCSEKQLYAMLVDDENKKCLFYGSTLQKSIRSDPSMSTAEAATVVGEELVKAAINLNISEISSYDRNGFSRGERMEAFETAISEHGFLPR
;
A
#
# COMPACT_ATOMS: atom_id res chain seq x y z
N MET A 1 35.51 10.55 54.61
CA MET A 1 35.51 12.02 54.36
C MET A 1 35.47 12.19 52.86
N ALA A 2 34.63 12.94 52.17
CA ALA A 2 33.51 13.87 52.36
C ALA A 2 33.20 14.22 50.87
N LEU A 3 32.02 14.49 50.33
CA LEU A 3 30.63 14.60 50.72
C LEU A 3 29.85 14.52 49.41
N LEU A 4 28.65 13.96 49.47
CA LEU A 4 27.62 14.03 48.43
C LEU A 4 27.24 15.50 48.20
N ASN A 5 27.26 15.97 46.95
CA ASN A 5 26.62 17.24 46.58
C ASN A 5 25.46 16.98 45.62
N PHE A 6 24.31 16.74 46.24
CA PHE A 6 22.97 17.01 45.74
C PHE A 6 22.89 18.44 45.20
N ASN A 7 22.25 18.62 44.05
CA ASN A 7 21.85 19.93 43.55
C ASN A 7 20.31 20.01 43.59
N PRO A 8 19.70 20.63 44.62
CA PRO A 8 18.27 20.92 44.64
C PRO A 8 18.07 22.42 44.43
N ALA A 9 17.50 22.81 43.28
CA ALA A 9 16.95 24.16 43.12
C ALA A 9 15.74 24.11 42.19
N VAL A 10 14.64 23.68 42.80
CA VAL A 10 13.28 23.93 42.34
C VAL A 10 13.05 25.44 42.42
N ASN A 11 12.88 26.11 41.28
CA ASN A 11 12.50 27.52 41.25
C ASN A 11 10.97 27.62 41.20
N LEU A 12 10.35 27.65 42.37
CA LEU A 12 8.97 28.06 42.58
C LEU A 12 8.95 29.58 42.73
N ASN A 13 8.64 30.29 41.65
CA ASN A 13 8.27 31.71 41.75
C ASN A 13 6.79 31.84 42.08
N SER A 14 6.57 32.55 43.17
CA SER A 14 5.29 32.83 43.81
C SER A 14 4.54 34.00 43.16
N CYS A 15 3.22 33.91 43.30
CA CYS A 15 2.18 34.96 43.29
C CYS A 15 2.54 36.40 42.88
N SER A 16 1.81 36.93 41.90
CA SER A 16 0.95 38.10 42.18
C SER A 16 -0.27 38.14 41.24
N LEU A 17 -1.44 38.20 41.87
CA LEU A 17 -2.75 38.37 41.25
C LEU A 17 -2.88 39.79 40.70
N ASN A 18 -2.72 39.97 39.39
CA ASN A 18 -3.20 41.18 38.73
C ASN A 18 -4.64 40.93 38.25
N LYS A 19 -5.58 41.24 39.16
CA LYS A 19 -6.99 41.47 38.83
C LYS A 19 -7.08 42.66 37.87
N THR A 20 -7.20 42.42 36.57
CA THR A 20 -7.76 43.43 35.66
C THR A 20 -9.27 43.30 35.66
N PHE A 21 -9.91 44.34 36.16
CA PHE A 21 -11.35 44.51 36.21
C PHE A 21 -11.95 44.36 34.80
N LEU A 22 -12.80 43.34 34.64
CA LEU A 22 -13.71 43.26 33.50
C LEU A 22 -14.65 44.47 33.57
N ASN A 23 -14.52 45.37 32.60
CA ASN A 23 -15.42 46.50 32.42
C ASN A 23 -16.73 45.96 31.81
N PRO A 24 -17.90 46.05 32.47
CA PRO A 24 -19.07 45.25 32.12
C PRO A 24 -19.95 45.83 31.00
N LEU A 25 -19.55 46.90 30.31
CA LEU A 25 -20.40 47.58 29.33
C LEU A 25 -19.64 47.95 28.05
N ARG A 26 -19.29 46.94 27.25
CA ARG A 26 -19.04 47.12 25.81
C ARG A 26 -19.45 45.88 25.03
N ILE A 27 -20.75 45.70 24.87
CA ILE A 27 -21.33 44.73 23.94
C ILE A 27 -21.01 45.23 22.52
N GLN A 28 -19.89 44.76 21.96
CA GLN A 28 -19.61 44.94 20.55
C GLN A 28 -20.49 43.94 19.80
N TRP A 29 -21.58 44.44 19.20
CA TRP A 29 -22.44 43.65 18.32
C TRP A 29 -21.61 43.16 17.13
N ARG A 30 -21.14 41.91 17.18
CA ARG A 30 -20.68 41.22 15.97
C ARG A 30 -21.92 40.92 15.14
N PRO A 31 -22.03 41.40 13.89
CA PRO A 31 -23.15 41.03 13.04
C PRO A 31 -23.11 39.51 12.88
N MET A 32 -24.25 38.87 13.11
CA MET A 32 -24.45 37.45 12.84
C MET A 32 -24.31 37.26 11.33
N GLN A 33 -23.12 36.86 10.88
CA GLN A 33 -22.91 36.46 9.50
C GLN A 33 -23.70 35.17 9.31
N SER A 34 -24.89 35.28 8.72
CA SER A 34 -25.60 34.11 8.21
C SER A 34 -24.72 33.53 7.12
N GLN A 35 -24.04 32.43 7.41
CA GLN A 35 -23.41 31.62 6.39
C GLN A 35 -24.55 31.14 5.51
N GLY A 36 -24.74 31.77 4.35
CA GLY A 36 -25.70 31.33 3.35
C GLY A 36 -25.41 29.86 3.09
N ILE A 37 -26.38 28.98 3.34
CA ILE A 37 -26.30 27.59 2.94
C ILE A 37 -26.28 27.63 1.41
N GLY A 38 -25.08 27.61 0.83
CA GLY A 38 -24.88 27.47 -0.60
C GLY A 38 -25.34 26.07 -0.99
N VAL A 39 -26.65 25.90 -1.19
CA VAL A 39 -27.19 24.66 -1.74
C VAL A 39 -26.65 24.57 -3.16
N LYS A 40 -25.68 23.68 -3.37
CA LYS A 40 -25.21 23.37 -4.70
C LYS A 40 -26.43 22.91 -5.50
N PRO A 41 -26.69 23.47 -6.69
CA PRO A 41 -27.83 23.04 -7.48
C PRO A 41 -27.67 21.56 -7.77
N LEU A 42 -28.72 20.78 -7.53
CA LEU A 42 -28.73 19.30 -7.67
C LEU A 42 -28.18 18.83 -9.02
N LEU A 43 -28.30 19.66 -10.06
CA LEU A 43 -27.77 19.41 -11.39
C LEU A 43 -26.24 19.43 -11.47
N VAL A 44 -25.57 20.28 -10.68
CA VAL A 44 -24.11 20.29 -10.53
C VAL A 44 -23.65 19.05 -9.76
N GLU A 45 -24.37 18.68 -8.70
CA GLU A 45 -24.09 17.43 -7.97
C GLU A 45 -24.29 16.20 -8.86
N ALA A 46 -25.37 16.13 -9.63
CA ALA A 46 -25.66 15.03 -10.53
C ALA A 46 -24.62 14.93 -11.67
N LYS A 47 -24.15 16.05 -12.22
CA LYS A 47 -23.03 16.09 -13.18
C LYS A 47 -21.72 15.60 -12.54
N MET A 48 -21.44 15.99 -11.29
CA MET A 48 -20.26 15.49 -10.56
C MET A 48 -20.37 14.00 -10.22
N ARG A 49 -21.54 13.49 -9.83
CA ARG A 49 -21.82 12.06 -9.58
C ARG A 49 -21.65 11.22 -10.85
N LYS A 50 -22.12 11.71 -12.01
CA LYS A 50 -21.91 11.05 -13.32
C LYS A 50 -20.44 10.98 -13.73
N ARG A 51 -19.64 12.01 -13.42
CA ARG A 51 -18.18 12.02 -13.67
C ARG A 51 -17.40 11.19 -12.64
N ALA A 52 -17.86 11.14 -11.39
CA ALA A 52 -17.26 10.34 -10.31
C ALA A 52 -17.38 8.84 -10.58
N ASN A 53 -18.47 8.39 -11.22
CA ASN A 53 -18.62 7.04 -11.76
C ASN A 53 -17.91 6.89 -13.12
N SER A 54 -16.65 7.33 -13.23
CA SER A 54 -15.81 6.93 -14.35
C SER A 54 -15.72 5.39 -14.34
N ARG A 55 -16.13 4.75 -15.44
CA ARG A 55 -16.19 3.29 -15.52
C ARG A 55 -14.78 2.73 -15.34
N THR A 56 -14.47 2.19 -14.16
CA THR A 56 -13.19 1.53 -13.92
C THR A 56 -13.07 0.35 -14.86
N GLU A 57 -12.06 0.35 -15.73
CA GLU A 57 -11.83 -0.78 -16.63
C GLU A 57 -11.59 -2.05 -15.83
N SER A 58 -12.24 -3.15 -16.25
CA SER A 58 -12.09 -4.41 -15.55
C SER A 58 -10.64 -4.90 -15.63
N PRO A 59 -10.13 -5.57 -14.58
CA PRO A 59 -8.76 -6.10 -14.59
C PRO A 59 -8.48 -7.00 -15.78
N LYS A 60 -9.46 -7.83 -16.18
CA LYS A 60 -9.38 -8.68 -17.38
C LYS A 60 -9.07 -7.90 -18.65
N ILE A 61 -9.67 -6.72 -18.84
CA ILE A 61 -9.44 -5.86 -20.01
C ILE A 61 -8.03 -5.26 -19.96
N ARG A 62 -7.62 -4.75 -18.80
CA ARG A 62 -6.27 -4.21 -18.58
C ARG A 62 -5.20 -5.24 -18.85
N ASN A 63 -5.39 -6.45 -18.33
CA ASN A 63 -4.42 -7.55 -18.46
C ASN A 63 -4.33 -8.01 -19.91
N ARG A 64 -5.46 -8.07 -20.63
CA ARG A 64 -5.45 -8.31 -22.07
C ARG A 64 -4.70 -7.23 -22.84
N ARG A 65 -4.80 -5.96 -22.44
CA ARG A 65 -4.04 -4.86 -23.05
C ARG A 65 -2.54 -4.99 -22.78
N LEU A 66 -2.15 -5.32 -21.54
CA LEU A 66 -0.75 -5.55 -21.18
C LEU A 66 -0.16 -6.72 -21.97
N ARG A 67 -0.87 -7.85 -22.08
CA ARG A 67 -0.46 -9.02 -22.88
C ARG A 67 -0.38 -8.76 -24.38
N LYS A 68 -1.05 -7.73 -24.90
CA LYS A 68 -0.88 -7.29 -26.29
C LYS A 68 0.37 -6.44 -26.51
N LYS A 69 0.83 -5.75 -25.46
CA LYS A 69 1.98 -4.84 -25.52
C LYS A 69 3.28 -5.53 -25.15
N TYR A 70 3.22 -6.46 -24.20
CA TYR A 70 4.37 -7.17 -23.65
C TYR A 70 4.14 -8.68 -23.80
N THR A 71 5.13 -9.35 -24.37
CA THR A 71 5.18 -10.81 -24.52
C THR A 71 6.23 -11.35 -23.55
N GLY A 72 5.91 -12.43 -22.82
CA GLY A 72 6.89 -13.14 -22.01
C GLY A 72 7.67 -14.18 -22.81
N THR A 73 8.98 -14.22 -22.62
CA THR A 73 9.89 -15.23 -23.20
C THR A 73 10.50 -16.10 -22.10
N PRO A 74 11.24 -17.18 -22.41
CA PRO A 74 11.93 -17.98 -21.39
C PRO A 74 12.92 -17.17 -20.53
N THR A 75 13.61 -16.21 -21.15
CA THR A 75 14.62 -15.35 -20.49
C THR A 75 14.01 -14.14 -19.81
N LYS A 76 12.88 -13.65 -20.32
CA LYS A 76 12.16 -12.47 -19.84
C LYS A 76 10.66 -12.79 -19.69
N PRO A 77 10.28 -13.62 -18.72
CA PRO A 77 8.91 -14.08 -18.56
C PRO A 77 7.98 -12.99 -18.06
N ARG A 78 6.69 -13.25 -18.17
CA ARG A 78 5.63 -12.40 -17.61
C ARG A 78 5.29 -12.86 -16.21
N LEU A 79 5.28 -11.93 -15.26
CA LEU A 79 4.84 -12.17 -13.88
C LEU A 79 3.35 -11.82 -13.74
N SER A 80 2.54 -12.79 -13.33
CA SER A 80 1.15 -12.55 -12.94
C SER A 80 0.94 -12.93 -11.48
N VAL A 81 0.38 -12.02 -10.72
CA VAL A 81 0.11 -12.18 -9.29
C VAL A 81 -1.36 -11.96 -9.03
N PHE A 82 -1.97 -12.90 -8.33
CA PHE A 82 -3.34 -12.82 -7.86
C PHE A 82 -3.32 -12.85 -6.33
N CYS A 83 -3.91 -11.84 -5.71
CA CYS A 83 -4.00 -11.74 -4.26
C CYS A 83 -5.47 -11.70 -3.87
N SER A 84 -5.93 -12.70 -3.13
CA SER A 84 -7.24 -12.67 -2.48
C SER A 84 -7.10 -12.17 -1.05
N GLU A 85 -8.19 -12.09 -0.29
CA GLU A 85 -8.12 -11.79 1.14
C GLU A 85 -7.32 -12.84 1.92
N LYS A 86 -7.33 -14.11 1.50
CA LYS A 86 -6.73 -15.22 2.25
C LYS A 86 -5.40 -15.72 1.68
N GLN A 87 -5.26 -15.68 0.36
CA GLN A 87 -4.18 -16.38 -0.35
C GLN A 87 -3.57 -15.50 -1.43
N LEU A 88 -2.27 -15.69 -1.68
CA LEU A 88 -1.54 -15.11 -2.79
C LEU A 88 -1.03 -16.22 -3.72
N TYR A 89 -1.09 -15.95 -5.01
CA TYR A 89 -0.62 -16.82 -6.08
C TYR A 89 0.25 -16.00 -7.01
N ALA A 90 1.45 -16.51 -7.31
CA ALA A 90 2.39 -15.89 -8.22
C ALA A 90 2.79 -16.90 -9.29
N MET A 91 2.87 -16.44 -10.54
CA MET A 91 3.26 -17.28 -11.67
C MET A 91 4.18 -16.52 -12.61
N LEU A 92 5.26 -17.19 -13.03
CA LEU A 92 6.11 -16.77 -14.14
C LEU A 92 5.71 -17.56 -15.38
N VAL A 93 5.32 -16.85 -16.42
CA VAL A 93 4.77 -17.45 -17.65
C VAL A 93 5.63 -17.08 -18.84
N ASP A 94 5.98 -18.09 -19.61
CA ASP A 94 6.54 -17.97 -20.95
C ASP A 94 5.39 -18.07 -21.96
N ASP A 95 5.12 -16.97 -22.67
CA ASP A 95 4.02 -16.86 -23.62
C ASP A 95 4.39 -17.49 -24.98
N GLU A 96 5.68 -17.62 -25.32
CA GLU A 96 6.14 -18.24 -26.57
C GLU A 96 5.91 -19.75 -26.55
N ASN A 97 6.41 -20.42 -25.51
CA ASN A 97 6.23 -21.86 -25.34
C ASN A 97 4.94 -22.23 -24.61
N LYS A 98 4.15 -21.24 -24.16
CA LYS A 98 2.91 -21.41 -23.38
C LYS A 98 3.14 -22.26 -22.11
N LYS A 99 4.27 -22.06 -21.44
CA LYS A 99 4.67 -22.81 -20.25
C LYS A 99 4.68 -21.92 -19.01
N CYS A 100 4.25 -22.50 -17.89
CA CYS A 100 4.47 -21.89 -16.58
C CYS A 100 5.86 -22.31 -16.11
N LEU A 101 6.76 -21.33 -15.94
CA LEU A 101 8.13 -21.56 -15.48
C LEU A 101 8.19 -21.73 -13.96
N PHE A 102 7.35 -20.98 -13.25
CA PHE A 102 7.24 -21.04 -11.79
C PHE A 102 5.79 -20.81 -11.38
N TYR A 103 5.35 -21.55 -10.36
CA TYR A 103 4.08 -21.34 -9.68
C TYR A 103 4.28 -21.44 -8.17
N GLY A 104 4.01 -20.35 -7.48
CA GLY A 104 4.08 -20.23 -6.01
C GLY A 104 2.74 -19.84 -5.43
N SER A 105 2.34 -20.49 -4.33
CA SER A 105 1.12 -20.15 -3.60
C SER A 105 1.31 -20.29 -2.11
N THR A 106 0.74 -19.36 -1.34
CA THR A 106 0.67 -19.45 0.13
C THR A 106 -0.08 -20.70 0.65
N LEU A 107 -0.77 -21.45 -0.23
CA LEU A 107 -1.38 -22.74 0.09
C LEU A 107 -0.41 -23.93 0.00
N GLN A 108 0.73 -23.80 -0.69
CA GLN A 108 1.67 -24.90 -0.86
C GLN A 108 2.31 -25.28 0.47
N LYS A 109 2.46 -26.60 0.68
CA LYS A 109 3.06 -27.15 1.91
C LYS A 109 4.53 -26.75 2.09
N SER A 110 5.25 -26.47 1.00
CA SER A 110 6.64 -25.99 1.05
C SER A 110 6.74 -24.59 1.65
N ILE A 111 5.72 -23.76 1.43
CA ILE A 111 5.67 -22.35 1.86
C ILE A 111 5.00 -22.22 3.22
N ARG A 112 4.03 -23.10 3.51
CA ARG A 112 3.29 -23.09 4.76
C ARG A 112 4.09 -23.79 5.86
N SER A 113 4.75 -23.00 6.70
CA SER A 113 5.45 -23.49 7.89
C SER A 113 4.51 -23.75 9.07
N ASP A 114 4.95 -24.61 9.99
CA ASP A 114 4.38 -24.79 11.32
C ASP A 114 5.36 -24.25 12.39
N PRO A 115 4.94 -23.32 13.27
CA PRO A 115 3.59 -22.78 13.43
C PRO A 115 3.15 -21.88 12.26
N SER A 116 1.83 -21.72 12.10
CA SER A 116 1.23 -20.94 11.01
C SER A 116 1.77 -19.51 10.98
N MET A 117 2.47 -19.18 9.90
CA MET A 117 3.00 -17.83 9.64
C MET A 117 1.89 -16.81 9.38
N SER A 118 2.23 -15.53 9.52
CA SER A 118 1.33 -14.46 9.12
C SER A 118 1.13 -14.45 7.60
N THR A 119 0.00 -13.90 7.13
CA THR A 119 -0.28 -13.92 5.69
C THR A 119 0.66 -13.03 4.87
N ALA A 120 1.31 -12.05 5.50
CA ALA A 120 2.33 -11.20 4.88
C ALA A 120 3.68 -11.95 4.81
N GLU A 121 4.11 -12.60 5.90
CA GLU A 121 5.31 -13.45 5.91
C GLU A 121 5.24 -14.57 4.86
N ALA A 122 4.09 -15.25 4.77
CA ALA A 122 3.90 -16.28 3.75
C ALA A 122 4.07 -15.72 2.33
N ALA A 123 3.68 -14.47 2.08
CA ALA A 123 3.86 -13.83 0.79
C ALA A 123 5.31 -13.40 0.53
N THR A 124 6.05 -12.99 1.56
CA THR A 124 7.51 -12.79 1.49
C THR A 124 8.19 -14.08 1.03
N VAL A 125 7.86 -15.23 1.66
CA VAL A 125 8.43 -16.53 1.30
C VAL A 125 8.11 -16.93 -0.15
N VAL A 126 6.88 -16.67 -0.63
CA VAL A 126 6.54 -16.88 -2.07
C VAL A 126 7.42 -16.03 -2.98
N GLY A 127 7.70 -14.77 -2.58
CA GLY A 127 8.59 -13.87 -3.33
C GLY A 127 10.02 -14.40 -3.39
N GLU A 128 10.55 -14.87 -2.26
CA GLU A 128 11.89 -15.48 -2.20
C GLU A 128 11.99 -16.77 -3.03
N GLU A 129 10.99 -17.64 -2.97
CA GLU A 129 10.96 -18.86 -3.79
C GLU A 129 10.91 -18.54 -5.28
N LEU A 130 10.15 -17.52 -5.67
CA LEU A 130 10.11 -17.04 -7.06
C LEU A 130 11.49 -16.55 -7.51
N VAL A 131 12.19 -15.78 -6.67
CA VAL A 131 13.55 -15.31 -6.96
C VAL A 131 14.52 -16.48 -7.08
N LYS A 132 14.47 -17.45 -6.16
CA LYS A 132 15.30 -18.68 -6.23
C LYS A 132 15.04 -19.43 -7.53
N ALA A 133 13.78 -19.60 -7.92
CA ALA A 133 13.40 -20.22 -9.18
C ALA A 133 13.89 -19.41 -10.40
N ALA A 134 13.78 -18.09 -10.36
CA ALA A 134 14.24 -17.21 -11.42
C ALA A 134 15.76 -17.30 -11.63
N ILE A 135 16.54 -17.31 -10.54
CA ILE A 135 17.99 -17.47 -10.57
C ILE A 135 18.37 -18.85 -11.14
N ASN A 136 17.72 -19.92 -10.68
CA ASN A 136 17.98 -21.29 -11.16
C ASN A 136 17.68 -21.46 -12.67
N LEU A 137 16.70 -20.71 -13.18
CA LEU A 137 16.30 -20.72 -14.59
C LEU A 137 17.04 -19.66 -15.42
N ASN A 138 18.01 -18.95 -14.84
CA ASN A 138 18.77 -17.86 -15.48
C ASN A 138 17.88 -16.76 -16.08
N ILE A 139 16.79 -16.42 -15.39
CA ILE A 139 15.90 -15.32 -15.77
C ILE A 139 16.53 -13.99 -15.32
N SER A 140 16.71 -13.06 -16.26
CA SER A 140 17.39 -11.78 -15.99
C SER A 140 16.46 -10.65 -15.59
N GLU A 141 15.30 -10.56 -16.22
CA GLU A 141 14.32 -9.50 -15.97
C GLU A 141 12.89 -9.99 -16.22
N ILE A 142 11.92 -9.25 -15.69
CA ILE A 142 10.50 -9.52 -15.88
C ILE A 142 9.95 -8.58 -16.95
N SER A 143 9.41 -9.15 -18.04
CA SER A 143 8.89 -8.38 -19.19
C SER A 143 7.66 -7.54 -18.82
N SER A 144 6.75 -8.11 -18.03
CA SER A 144 5.59 -7.38 -17.51
C SER A 144 5.11 -7.95 -16.19
N TYR A 145 4.57 -7.06 -15.34
CA TYR A 145 4.02 -7.38 -14.04
C TYR A 145 2.53 -7.05 -13.97
N ASP A 146 1.70 -8.06 -13.74
CA ASP A 146 0.24 -7.98 -13.67
C ASP A 146 -0.27 -8.32 -12.27
N ARG A 147 -0.87 -7.34 -11.58
CA ARG A 147 -1.47 -7.48 -10.24
C ARG A 147 -2.91 -7.99 -10.24
N ASN A 148 -3.45 -8.35 -11.40
CA ASN A 148 -4.82 -8.82 -11.61
C ASN A 148 -5.93 -7.91 -11.04
N GLY A 149 -5.64 -6.61 -10.90
CA GLY A 149 -6.60 -5.60 -10.46
C GLY A 149 -6.79 -5.45 -8.96
N PHE A 150 -5.92 -6.08 -8.16
CA PHE A 150 -5.89 -5.85 -6.73
C PHE A 150 -5.12 -4.58 -6.39
N SER A 151 -5.67 -3.81 -5.46
CA SER A 151 -4.99 -2.67 -4.85
C SER A 151 -3.81 -3.16 -4.00
N ARG A 152 -2.83 -2.28 -3.78
CA ARG A 152 -1.75 -2.55 -2.83
C ARG A 152 -2.33 -2.71 -1.43
N GLY A 153 -1.88 -3.76 -0.76
CA GLY A 153 -2.13 -4.04 0.65
C GLY A 153 -0.93 -4.79 1.20
N GLU A 154 -0.90 -5.01 2.51
CA GLU A 154 0.27 -5.51 3.23
C GLU A 154 0.88 -6.78 2.62
N ARG A 155 0.03 -7.74 2.22
CA ARG A 155 0.49 -8.98 1.58
C ARG A 155 1.17 -8.77 0.22
N MET A 156 0.58 -7.92 -0.62
CA MET A 156 1.14 -7.63 -1.95
C MET A 156 2.43 -6.83 -1.81
N GLU A 157 2.48 -5.91 -0.85
CA GLU A 157 3.67 -5.11 -0.56
C GLU A 157 4.82 -5.97 -0.02
N ALA A 158 4.53 -6.92 0.88
CA ALA A 158 5.52 -7.88 1.37
C ALA A 158 6.13 -8.72 0.23
N PHE A 159 5.28 -9.23 -0.67
CA PHE A 159 5.73 -9.94 -1.88
C PHE A 159 6.53 -9.04 -2.84
N GLU A 160 6.05 -7.82 -3.13
CA GLU A 160 6.75 -6.86 -4.00
C GLU A 160 8.12 -6.49 -3.40
N THR A 161 8.21 -6.30 -2.08
CA THR A 161 9.45 -5.96 -1.37
C THR A 161 10.50 -7.05 -1.53
N ALA A 162 10.12 -8.30 -1.27
CA ALA A 162 11.01 -9.45 -1.42
C ALA A 162 11.59 -9.55 -2.84
N ILE A 163 10.77 -9.36 -3.87
CA ILE A 163 11.24 -9.43 -5.27
C ILE A 163 12.11 -8.21 -5.65
N SER A 164 11.75 -7.03 -5.14
CA SER A 164 12.44 -5.78 -5.47
C SER A 164 13.83 -5.71 -4.86
N GLU A 165 14.06 -6.33 -3.70
CA GLU A 165 15.39 -6.46 -3.09
C GLU A 165 16.40 -7.18 -3.98
N HIS A 166 15.92 -8.09 -4.83
CA HIS A 166 16.74 -8.81 -5.80
C HIS A 166 16.77 -8.15 -7.19
N GLY A 167 16.19 -6.95 -7.35
CA GLY A 167 16.28 -6.16 -8.58
C GLY A 167 15.32 -6.57 -9.71
N PHE A 168 14.39 -7.51 -9.46
CA PHE A 168 13.43 -7.96 -10.48
C PHE A 168 12.25 -7.00 -10.69
N LEU A 169 11.95 -6.16 -9.70
CA LEU A 169 10.93 -5.12 -9.78
C LEU A 169 11.49 -3.77 -9.32
N PRO A 170 11.05 -2.65 -9.92
CA PRO A 170 11.42 -1.31 -9.45
C PRO A 170 10.72 -0.97 -8.13
N ARG A 171 11.46 -0.35 -7.19
CA ARG A 171 10.92 0.24 -5.95
C ARG A 171 10.13 1.52 -6.23
#